data_AF-A0A961BGG3-F1
#
_entry.id   AF-A0A961BGG3-F1
#
_cell.length_a   1.000
_cell.length_b   1.000
_cell.length_c   1.000
_cell.angle_alpha   90.00
_cell.angle_beta   90.00
_cell.angle_gamma   90.00
#
_symmetry.space_group_name_H-M   'P 1'
#
loop_
_entity.id
_entity.type
_entity.pdbx_description
1 polymer ?
#
loop_
_entity_poly.entity_id
_entity_poly.type
_entity_poly.pdbx_seq_one_letter_code
_entity_poly.pdbx_strand_id
1 'polypeptide(L)'
;MADPPWKTEWLSKDLQTNKSVEIFRELHIVQEHPRMLILVTHGFLEMMVEALIKHHLKNSKKIIKDGRGYPFSTRLLILNEVGVIHDQWYKFLDWFRKLRNRAAHDAIFEVTPKDLAHLHSSVQSPSNFYPLCLMLVRQFWDEFEDVLAPYLAPDKKTGGDEHQEQSGSEQDDAGKPDPAAS
;
A
#
# COMPACT_ATOMS: atom_id res chain seq x y z
N MET A 1 -44.00 2.66 -0.18
CA MET A 1 -43.03 3.55 0.48
C MET A 1 -41.85 3.67 -0.46
N ALA A 2 -41.62 4.86 -1.01
CA ALA A 2 -40.46 5.12 -1.87
C ALA A 2 -39.23 5.40 -0.99
N ASP A 3 -38.07 4.88 -1.39
CA ASP A 3 -36.80 5.13 -0.72
C ASP A 3 -36.45 6.63 -0.74
N PRO A 4 -35.76 7.15 0.30
CA PRO A 4 -35.43 8.56 0.38
C PRO A 4 -34.39 8.96 -0.69
N PRO A 5 -34.45 10.20 -1.21
CA PRO A 5 -33.72 10.66 -2.41
C PRO A 5 -32.19 10.76 -2.25
N TRP A 6 -31.65 10.43 -1.08
CA TRP A 6 -30.21 10.37 -0.84
C TRP A 6 -29.64 8.95 -0.98
N LYS A 7 -30.48 7.94 -1.26
CA LYS A 7 -30.07 6.53 -1.15
C LYS A 7 -29.59 5.83 -2.42
N THR A 8 -29.74 6.35 -3.63
CA THR A 8 -29.52 5.47 -4.81
C THR A 8 -29.21 6.12 -6.16
N GLU A 9 -28.36 7.16 -6.23
CA GLU A 9 -27.97 7.66 -7.57
C GLU A 9 -26.51 8.14 -7.74
N TRP A 10 -25.76 8.39 -6.66
CA TRP A 10 -24.34 8.78 -6.78
C TRP A 10 -23.37 7.59 -6.77
N LEU A 11 -23.86 6.37 -6.52
CA LEU A 11 -23.04 5.15 -6.56
C LEU A 11 -22.95 4.53 -7.97
N SER A 12 -23.82 4.86 -8.92
CA SER A 12 -24.04 3.95 -10.06
C SER A 12 -23.22 4.22 -11.33
N LYS A 13 -22.23 5.12 -11.34
CA LYS A 13 -21.39 5.32 -12.55
C LYS A 13 -19.87 5.33 -12.36
N ASP A 14 -19.34 5.56 -11.15
CA ASP A 14 -17.87 5.54 -10.89
C ASP A 14 -17.39 4.30 -10.12
N LEU A 15 -18.28 3.30 -9.97
CA LEU A 15 -18.00 2.06 -9.21
C LEU A 15 -17.20 1.02 -10.01
N GLN A 16 -16.72 1.35 -11.21
CA GLN A 16 -15.71 0.54 -11.88
C GLN A 16 -14.35 0.77 -11.22
N THR A 17 -14.02 -0.10 -10.26
CA THR A 17 -12.65 -0.34 -9.74
C THR A 17 -11.94 0.83 -9.04
N ASN A 18 -12.64 1.64 -8.25
CA ASN A 18 -11.96 2.61 -7.38
C ASN A 18 -11.40 1.90 -6.14
N LYS A 19 -10.19 1.33 -6.25
CA LYS A 19 -9.48 0.62 -5.16
C LYS A 19 -9.36 1.45 -3.88
N SER A 20 -9.36 2.78 -3.98
CA SER A 20 -9.42 3.65 -2.80
C SER A 20 -10.69 3.44 -1.98
N VAL A 21 -11.85 3.19 -2.61
CA VAL A 21 -13.12 2.89 -1.93
C VAL A 21 -13.04 1.55 -1.18
N GLU A 22 -12.35 0.56 -1.74
CA GLU A 22 -12.12 -0.72 -1.05
C GLU A 22 -11.24 -0.52 0.20
N ILE A 23 -10.19 0.31 0.12
CA ILE A 23 -9.35 0.66 1.28
C ILE A 23 -10.19 1.24 2.43
N PHE A 24 -11.04 2.23 2.13
CA PHE A 24 -11.89 2.85 3.16
C PHE A 24 -12.94 1.88 3.71
N ARG A 25 -13.45 0.96 2.88
CA ARG A 25 -14.36 -0.10 3.32
C ARG A 25 -13.69 -1.05 4.30
N GLU A 26 -12.46 -1.49 4.03
CA GLU A 26 -11.70 -2.36 4.94
C GLU A 26 -11.48 -1.69 6.29
N LEU A 27 -11.15 -0.39 6.31
CA LEU A 27 -11.01 0.37 7.56
C LEU A 27 -12.34 0.48 8.33
N HIS A 28 -13.45 0.67 7.62
CA HIS A 28 -14.77 0.74 8.25
C HIS A 28 -15.19 -0.57 8.92
N ILE A 29 -14.86 -1.72 8.32
CA ILE A 29 -15.18 -3.04 8.89
C ILE A 29 -14.56 -3.22 10.28
N VAL A 30 -13.36 -2.66 10.50
CA VAL A 30 -12.60 -2.82 11.75
C VAL A 30 -12.69 -1.61 12.69
N GLN A 31 -13.60 -0.66 12.44
CA GLN A 31 -13.66 0.63 13.15
C GLN A 31 -13.82 0.49 14.68
N GLU A 32 -14.54 -0.53 15.15
CA GLU A 32 -14.79 -0.80 16.58
C GLU A 32 -13.68 -1.64 17.23
N HIS A 33 -12.64 -1.99 16.49
CA HIS A 33 -11.55 -2.85 16.95
C HIS A 33 -10.21 -2.11 16.83
N PRO A 34 -9.80 -1.28 17.82
CA PRO A 34 -8.63 -0.40 17.71
C PRO A 34 -7.34 -1.11 17.29
N ARG A 35 -7.12 -2.34 17.79
CA ARG A 35 -5.99 -3.18 17.39
C ARG A 35 -6.02 -3.47 15.89
N MET A 36 -7.15 -3.96 15.39
CA MET A 36 -7.32 -4.30 13.97
C MET A 36 -7.26 -3.06 13.09
N LEU A 37 -7.89 -1.97 13.51
CA LEU A 37 -7.84 -0.69 12.82
C LEU A 37 -6.39 -0.23 12.62
N ILE A 38 -5.54 -0.30 13.64
CA ILE A 38 -4.11 0.04 13.52
C ILE A 38 -3.39 -0.87 12.53
N LEU A 39 -3.61 -2.19 12.64
CA LEU A 39 -2.93 -3.17 11.79
C LEU A 39 -3.31 -2.98 10.31
N VAL A 40 -4.60 -2.80 10.03
CA VAL A 40 -5.11 -2.58 8.67
C VAL A 40 -4.63 -1.23 8.12
N THR A 41 -4.74 -0.15 8.90
CA THR A 41 -4.23 1.18 8.52
C THR A 41 -2.74 1.13 8.20
N HIS A 42 -1.94 0.50 9.07
CA HIS A 42 -0.49 0.36 8.85
C HIS A 42 -0.21 -0.48 7.60
N GLY A 43 -0.98 -1.54 7.33
CA GLY A 43 -0.85 -2.34 6.13
C GLY A 43 -0.99 -1.49 4.85
N PHE A 44 -2.00 -0.62 4.79
CA PHE A 44 -2.17 0.28 3.66
C PHE A 44 -1.04 1.31 3.55
N LEU A 45 -0.61 1.92 4.66
CA LEU A 45 0.53 2.83 4.65
C LEU A 45 1.82 2.16 4.17
N GLU A 46 2.04 0.90 4.56
CA GLU A 46 3.19 0.12 4.10
C GLU A 46 3.14 -0.16 2.60
N MET A 47 1.96 -0.46 2.05
CA MET A 47 1.77 -0.60 0.61
C MET A 47 2.03 0.72 -0.14
N MET A 48 1.55 1.86 0.38
CA MET A 48 1.77 3.17 -0.22
C MET A 48 3.26 3.57 -0.17
N VAL A 49 3.92 3.37 0.96
CA VAL A 49 5.37 3.59 1.11
C VAL A 49 6.18 2.69 0.17
N GLU A 50 5.76 1.44 -0.02
CA GLU A 50 6.39 0.54 -1.00
C GLU A 50 6.26 1.07 -2.43
N ALA A 51 5.10 1.61 -2.81
CA ALA A 51 4.90 2.24 -4.11
C ALA A 51 5.80 3.46 -4.31
N LEU A 52 5.91 4.32 -3.29
CA LEU A 52 6.84 5.46 -3.32
C LEU A 52 8.30 5.02 -3.50
N ILE A 53 8.72 3.96 -2.80
CA ILE A 53 10.06 3.38 -2.99
C ILE A 53 10.24 2.88 -4.43
N LYS A 54 9.27 2.14 -4.97
CA LYS A 54 9.31 1.63 -6.36
C LYS A 54 9.49 2.75 -7.37
N HIS A 55 8.79 3.86 -7.17
CA HIS A 55 8.79 4.99 -8.09
C HIS A 55 10.06 5.85 -7.98
N HIS A 56 10.48 6.22 -6.78
CA HIS A 56 11.53 7.22 -6.59
C HIS A 56 12.95 6.64 -6.45
N LEU A 57 13.12 5.39 -6.02
CA LEU A 57 14.44 4.84 -5.68
C LEU A 57 14.96 3.86 -6.74
N LYS A 58 16.16 4.14 -7.26
CA LYS A 58 16.85 3.28 -8.26
C LYS A 58 17.05 1.83 -7.77
N ASN A 59 17.27 1.65 -6.46
CA ASN A 59 17.51 0.35 -5.84
C ASN A 59 16.26 -0.24 -5.16
N SER A 60 15.06 0.21 -5.56
CA SER A 60 13.78 -0.17 -4.94
C SER A 60 13.59 -1.67 -4.78
N LYS A 61 13.91 -2.46 -5.82
CA LYS A 61 13.82 -3.93 -5.78
C LYS A 61 14.61 -4.55 -4.63
N LYS A 62 15.82 -4.04 -4.34
CA LYS A 62 16.65 -4.52 -3.22
C LYS A 62 16.04 -4.11 -1.88
N ILE A 63 15.66 -2.84 -1.75
CA ILE A 63 15.08 -2.25 -0.52
C ILE A 63 13.81 -3.00 -0.11
N ILE A 64 12.96 -3.35 -1.08
CA ILE A 64 11.67 -3.99 -0.81
C ILE A 64 11.86 -5.47 -0.45
N LYS A 65 12.71 -6.19 -1.19
CA LYS A 65 12.96 -7.62 -0.99
C LYS A 65 13.69 -7.91 0.32
N ASP A 66 14.60 -7.04 0.72
CA ASP A 66 15.35 -7.18 1.98
C ASP A 66 14.62 -6.49 3.15
N GLY A 67 13.53 -7.11 3.61
CA GLY A 67 12.75 -6.59 4.73
C GLY A 67 13.50 -6.54 6.08
N ARG A 68 14.58 -7.33 6.25
CA ARG A 68 15.40 -7.31 7.46
C ARG A 68 16.39 -6.15 7.46
N GLY A 69 17.04 -5.90 6.32
CA GLY A 69 17.94 -4.76 6.14
C GLY A 69 17.22 -3.43 6.01
N TYR A 70 15.99 -3.44 5.48
CA TYR A 70 15.17 -2.26 5.26
C TYR A 70 13.78 -2.43 5.88
N PRO A 71 13.67 -2.49 7.22
CA PRO A 71 12.39 -2.47 7.90
C PRO A 71 11.64 -1.17 7.59
N PHE A 72 10.33 -1.14 7.87
CA PHE A 72 9.47 0.01 7.58
C PHE A 72 10.05 1.35 8.08
N SER A 73 10.65 1.39 9.28
CA SER A 73 11.31 2.60 9.80
C SER A 73 12.46 3.09 8.92
N THR A 74 13.28 2.19 8.38
CA THR A 74 14.40 2.53 7.49
C THR A 74 13.87 3.02 6.15
N ARG A 75 12.79 2.43 5.64
CA ARG A 75 12.11 2.89 4.41
C ARG A 75 11.60 4.33 4.56
N LEU A 76 10.96 4.64 5.68
CA LEU A 76 10.51 6.01 5.99
C LEU A 76 11.69 6.98 6.07
N LEU A 77 12.78 6.59 6.75
CA LEU A 77 13.97 7.44 6.85
C LEU A 77 14.54 7.73 5.47
N ILE A 78 14.72 6.71 4.63
CA ILE A 78 15.24 6.91 3.27
C ILE A 78 14.36 7.87 2.48
N LEU A 79 13.03 7.68 2.48
CA LEU A 79 12.11 8.58 1.77
C LEU A 79 12.17 10.03 2.27
N ASN A 80 12.41 10.23 3.57
CA ASN A 80 12.57 11.57 4.14
C ASN A 80 13.91 12.21 3.75
N GLU A 81 15.01 11.46 3.85
CA GLU A 81 16.35 11.93 3.48
C GLU A 81 16.47 12.31 1.99
N VAL A 82 15.74 11.62 1.10
CA VAL A 82 15.69 11.98 -0.32
C VAL A 82 14.63 13.03 -0.65
N GLY A 83 13.89 13.53 0.33
CA GLY A 83 12.90 14.59 0.17
C GLY A 83 11.58 14.16 -0.48
N VAL A 84 11.27 12.86 -0.53
CA VAL A 84 9.97 12.37 -1.06
C VAL A 84 8.87 12.59 -0.04
N ILE A 85 9.13 12.33 1.24
CA ILE A 85 8.19 12.68 2.33
C ILE A 85 8.81 13.77 3.21
N HIS A 86 8.00 14.76 3.56
CA HIS A 86 8.44 15.83 4.44
C HIS A 86 8.47 15.38 5.92
N ASP A 87 9.18 16.14 6.77
CA ASP A 87 9.43 15.79 8.18
C ASP A 87 8.16 15.52 9.00
N GLN A 88 7.09 16.27 8.73
CA GLN A 88 5.81 16.05 9.42
C GLN A 88 5.21 14.67 9.10
N TRP A 89 5.26 14.19 7.85
CA TRP A 89 4.86 12.83 7.50
C TRP A 89 5.77 11.80 8.15
N TYR A 90 7.08 12.02 8.09
CA TYR A 90 8.04 11.12 8.72
C TYR A 90 7.75 10.94 10.22
N LYS A 91 7.58 12.05 10.96
CA LYS A 91 7.24 12.03 12.39
C LYS A 91 5.92 11.32 12.67
N PHE A 92 4.90 11.59 11.86
CA PHE A 92 3.57 11.02 12.06
C PHE A 92 3.56 9.51 11.76
N LEU A 93 4.20 9.07 10.67
CA LEU A 93 4.31 7.66 10.31
C LEU A 93 5.19 6.88 11.28
N ASP A 94 6.28 7.49 11.80
CA ASP A 94 7.10 6.86 12.84
C ASP A 94 6.33 6.71 14.17
N TRP A 95 5.53 7.71 14.55
CA TRP A 95 4.62 7.60 15.68
C TRP A 95 3.61 6.46 15.47
N PHE A 96 2.94 6.41 14.32
CA PHE A 96 1.96 5.38 14.01
C PHE A 96 2.57 3.97 13.98
N ARG A 97 3.80 3.83 13.48
CA ARG A 97 4.60 2.59 13.53
C ARG A 97 4.83 2.12 14.97
N LYS A 98 5.18 3.02 15.90
CA LYS A 98 5.36 2.67 17.31
C LYS A 98 4.05 2.21 17.94
N LEU A 99 2.94 2.87 17.61
CA LEU A 99 1.60 2.46 18.04
C LEU A 99 1.23 1.07 17.51
N ARG A 100 1.53 0.78 16.23
CA ARG A 100 1.36 -0.55 15.64
C ARG A 100 2.19 -1.62 16.34
N ASN A 101 3.44 -1.33 16.67
CA ASN A 101 4.29 -2.30 17.39
C ASN A 101 3.66 -2.69 18.73
N ARG A 102 3.13 -1.73 19.49
CA ARG A 102 2.36 -2.04 20.70
C ARG A 102 1.11 -2.85 20.41
N ALA A 103 0.32 -2.46 19.40
CA ALA A 103 -0.85 -3.20 18.96
C ALA A 103 -0.55 -4.65 18.53
N ALA A 104 0.69 -4.95 18.11
CA ALA A 104 1.10 -6.30 17.75
C ALA A 104 1.63 -7.13 18.93
N HIS A 105 2.20 -6.50 19.96
CA HIS A 105 2.92 -7.19 21.04
C HIS A 105 2.20 -7.19 22.39
N ASP A 106 1.37 -6.19 22.68
CA ASP A 106 0.68 -6.08 23.96
C ASP A 106 -0.45 -7.12 24.02
N ALA A 107 -0.49 -7.93 25.09
CA ALA A 107 -1.51 -8.97 25.27
C ALA A 107 -2.93 -8.38 25.33
N ILE A 108 -3.08 -7.26 26.05
CA ILE A 108 -4.28 -6.43 26.08
C ILE A 108 -3.88 -5.09 25.51
N PHE A 109 -4.56 -4.65 24.46
CA PHE A 109 -4.23 -3.42 23.74
C PHE A 109 -5.44 -2.50 23.68
N GLU A 110 -5.21 -1.26 24.07
CA GLU A 110 -6.16 -0.17 23.95
C GLU A 110 -5.41 1.08 23.49
N VAL A 111 -6.10 1.95 22.75
CA VAL A 111 -5.60 3.29 22.42
C VAL A 111 -5.97 4.21 23.58
N THR A 112 -4.95 4.76 24.23
CA THR A 112 -5.12 5.63 25.39
C THR A 112 -4.96 7.10 24.99
N PRO A 113 -5.50 8.05 25.76
CA PRO A 113 -5.24 9.48 25.53
C PRO A 113 -3.74 9.82 25.52
N LYS A 114 -2.92 9.08 26.28
CA LYS A 114 -1.47 9.24 26.30
C LYS A 114 -0.83 8.94 24.94
N ASP A 115 -1.38 7.97 24.20
CA ASP A 115 -0.92 7.62 22.85
C ASP A 115 -1.17 8.74 21.85
N LEU A 116 -2.21 9.54 22.10
CA LEU A 116 -2.68 10.62 21.23
C LEU A 116 -2.21 12.01 21.70
N ALA A 117 -1.54 12.12 22.86
CA ALA A 117 -1.24 13.38 23.53
C ALA A 117 -0.37 14.36 22.71
N HIS A 118 0.41 13.84 21.76
CA HIS A 118 1.27 14.65 20.89
C HIS A 118 0.56 15.16 19.63
N LEU A 119 -0.68 14.74 19.41
CA LEU A 119 -1.50 15.17 18.29
C LEU A 119 -2.27 16.45 18.61
N HIS A 120 -2.86 17.07 17.58
CA HIS A 120 -3.76 18.20 17.76
C HIS A 120 -4.93 17.84 18.69
N SER A 121 -5.37 18.80 19.51
CA SER A 121 -6.39 18.58 20.56
C SER A 121 -7.69 17.97 20.03
N SER A 122 -8.07 18.26 18.79
CA SER A 122 -9.27 17.71 18.14
C SER A 122 -9.25 16.18 17.96
N VAL A 123 -8.08 15.52 18.04
CA VAL A 123 -7.93 14.06 17.83
C VAL A 123 -7.35 13.33 19.04
N GLN A 124 -7.25 13.98 20.20
CA GLN A 124 -6.69 13.37 21.41
C GLN A 124 -7.66 12.39 22.11
N SER A 125 -8.95 12.42 21.75
CA SER A 125 -9.92 11.46 22.27
C SER A 125 -9.81 10.11 21.53
N PRO A 126 -9.78 8.97 22.23
CA PRO A 126 -9.85 7.64 21.62
C PRO A 126 -11.08 7.46 20.71
N SER A 127 -12.19 8.13 20.99
CA SER A 127 -13.38 8.13 20.11
C SER A 127 -13.11 8.67 18.70
N ASN A 128 -12.07 9.50 18.56
CA ASN A 128 -11.69 10.13 17.30
C ASN A 128 -10.63 9.31 16.55
N PHE A 129 -10.27 8.13 17.05
CA PHE A 129 -9.20 7.33 16.49
C PHE A 129 -9.55 6.72 15.13
N TYR A 130 -10.79 6.28 14.92
CA TYR A 130 -11.25 5.84 13.59
C TYR A 130 -11.20 6.97 12.54
N PRO A 131 -11.79 8.16 12.79
CA PRO A 131 -11.61 9.31 11.91
C PRO A 131 -10.14 9.68 11.65
N LEU A 132 -9.27 9.57 12.67
CA LEU A 132 -7.84 9.80 12.52
C LEU A 132 -7.19 8.83 11.53
N CYS A 133 -7.50 7.53 11.63
CA CYS A 133 -7.00 6.51 10.69
C CYS A 133 -7.50 6.73 9.26
N LEU A 134 -8.78 7.08 9.07
CA LEU A 134 -9.32 7.42 7.75
C LEU A 134 -8.60 8.64 7.16
N MET A 135 -8.47 9.71 7.94
CA MET A 135 -7.81 10.95 7.53
C MET A 135 -6.34 10.69 7.18
N LEU A 136 -5.63 9.89 7.97
CA LEU A 136 -4.24 9.51 7.71
C LEU A 136 -4.08 8.85 6.33
N VAL A 137 -4.87 7.81 6.06
CA VAL A 137 -4.80 7.09 4.78
C VAL A 137 -5.23 7.99 3.62
N ARG A 138 -6.28 8.79 3.83
CA ARG A 138 -6.78 9.70 2.80
C ARG A 138 -5.79 10.80 2.44
N GLN A 139 -5.26 11.51 3.43
CA GLN A 139 -4.31 12.60 3.19
C GLN A 139 -3.01 12.10 2.58
N PHE A 140 -2.52 10.94 3.04
CA PHE A 140 -1.33 10.33 2.44
C PHE A 140 -1.60 9.87 1.00
N TRP A 141 -2.80 9.33 0.71
CA TRP A 141 -3.21 9.03 -0.66
C TRP A 141 -3.23 10.29 -1.53
N ASP A 142 -3.94 11.33 -1.09
CA ASP A 142 -4.15 12.55 -1.87
C ASP A 142 -2.82 13.27 -2.17
N GLU A 143 -1.87 13.27 -1.23
CA GLU A 143 -0.55 13.89 -1.46
C GLU A 143 0.29 13.16 -2.51
N PHE A 144 0.12 11.84 -2.63
CA PHE A 144 0.92 11.00 -3.51
C PHE A 144 0.11 10.32 -4.61
N GLU A 145 -1.08 10.85 -4.94
CA GLU A 145 -2.05 10.21 -5.83
C GLU A 145 -1.43 9.85 -7.19
N ASP A 146 -0.65 10.76 -7.78
CA ASP A 146 0.04 10.57 -9.06
C ASP A 146 0.96 9.33 -9.08
N VAL A 147 1.54 9.00 -7.92
CA VAL A 147 2.39 7.82 -7.75
C VAL A 147 1.57 6.61 -7.33
N LEU A 148 0.54 6.78 -6.50
CA LEU A 148 -0.20 5.66 -5.90
C LEU A 148 -1.26 5.07 -6.84
N ALA A 149 -1.99 5.91 -7.58
CA ALA A 149 -3.08 5.48 -8.44
C ALA A 149 -2.62 4.44 -9.49
N PRO A 150 -1.49 4.60 -10.20
CA PRO A 150 -1.03 3.60 -11.16
C PRO A 150 -0.64 2.26 -10.54
N TYR A 151 -0.18 2.25 -9.29
CA TYR A 151 0.30 1.04 -8.61
C TYR A 151 -0.80 0.29 -7.86
N LEU A 152 -1.78 1.01 -7.32
CA LEU A 152 -2.80 0.48 -6.43
C LEU A 152 -4.20 0.44 -7.06
N ALA A 153 -4.39 1.15 -8.18
CA ALA A 153 -5.58 1.14 -9.00
C ALA A 153 -5.21 1.05 -10.50
N PRO A 154 -4.42 0.04 -10.94
CA PRO A 154 -4.12 -0.10 -12.35
C PRO A 154 -5.44 -0.32 -13.11
N ASP A 155 -5.79 0.63 -13.98
CA ASP A 155 -6.87 0.43 -14.94
C ASP A 155 -6.62 -0.91 -15.65
N LYS A 156 -7.68 -1.72 -15.80
CA LYS A 156 -7.64 -2.94 -16.62
C LYS A 156 -7.54 -2.57 -18.10
N LYS A 157 -6.45 -1.92 -18.51
CA LYS A 157 -6.07 -1.64 -19.91
C LYS A 157 -4.56 -1.67 -20.11
N THR A 158 -3.89 -2.71 -19.62
CA THR A 158 -2.63 -3.18 -20.22
C THR A 158 -2.60 -4.70 -20.16
N GLY A 159 -3.48 -5.32 -20.95
CA GLY A 159 -3.22 -6.65 -21.49
C GLY A 159 -2.43 -6.44 -22.78
N GLY A 160 -1.17 -6.88 -22.79
CA GLY A 160 -0.28 -6.75 -23.94
C GLY A 160 1.08 -6.21 -23.53
N ASP A 161 1.90 -7.09 -22.96
CA ASP A 161 3.31 -7.24 -23.32
C ASP A 161 3.86 -8.44 -22.56
N GLU A 162 3.44 -9.62 -23.02
CA GLU A 162 4.27 -10.81 -22.90
C GLU A 162 5.50 -10.58 -23.77
N HIS A 163 6.62 -10.18 -23.17
CA HIS A 163 7.91 -10.30 -23.83
C HIS A 163 8.21 -11.78 -23.98
N GLN A 164 7.92 -12.27 -25.18
CA GLN A 164 8.36 -13.55 -25.72
C GLN A 164 9.86 -13.74 -25.49
N GLU A 165 10.22 -14.79 -24.75
CA GLU A 165 11.51 -15.46 -24.95
C GLU A 165 11.54 -15.98 -26.38
N GLN A 166 12.36 -15.35 -27.23
CA GLN A 166 12.78 -15.92 -28.49
C GLN A 166 13.65 -17.15 -28.22
N SER A 167 13.00 -18.32 -28.19
CA SER A 167 13.65 -19.61 -28.47
C SER A 167 13.96 -19.62 -29.97
N GLY A 168 15.23 -19.40 -30.31
CA GLY A 168 15.76 -19.65 -31.64
C GLY A 168 15.73 -21.16 -31.92
N SER A 169 15.01 -21.52 -32.97
CA SER A 169 15.04 -22.83 -33.61
C SER A 169 16.31 -22.97 -34.44
N GLU A 170 17.07 -24.05 -34.22
CA GLU A 170 18.02 -24.56 -35.21
C GLU A 170 17.56 -25.98 -35.57
N GLN A 171 17.02 -26.09 -36.79
CA GLN A 171 16.72 -27.33 -37.48
C GLN A 171 18.02 -27.84 -38.10
N ASP A 172 18.39 -29.08 -37.80
CA ASP A 172 19.27 -29.87 -38.66
C ASP A 172 18.55 -31.17 -39.03
N ASP A 173 18.03 -31.17 -40.26
CA ASP A 173 17.62 -32.35 -41.01
C ASP A 173 18.66 -32.56 -42.12
N ALA A 174 19.36 -33.70 -42.10
CA ALA A 174 19.55 -34.58 -43.26
C ALA A 174 20.72 -35.54 -43.07
N GLY A 175 20.48 -36.80 -43.44
CA GLY A 175 21.47 -37.53 -44.24
C GLY A 175 22.22 -38.66 -43.53
N LYS A 176 21.55 -39.81 -43.38
CA LYS A 176 22.22 -41.10 -43.31
C LYS A 176 22.73 -41.49 -44.71
N PRO A 177 23.96 -42.01 -44.84
CA PRO A 177 24.13 -43.20 -45.66
C PRO A 177 25.07 -44.23 -45.02
N ASP A 178 24.74 -45.51 -45.20
CA ASP A 178 25.61 -46.69 -45.07
C ASP A 178 25.56 -47.42 -46.44
N PRO A 179 26.46 -48.36 -46.80
CA PRO A 179 27.84 -48.62 -46.40
C PRO A 179 28.78 -48.92 -47.61
N ALA A 180 30.03 -49.33 -47.29
CA ALA A 180 30.99 -50.12 -48.09
C ALA A 180 31.92 -49.42 -49.11
N ALA A 181 33.23 -49.52 -48.86
CA ALA A 181 34.20 -50.21 -49.74
C ALA A 181 35.63 -50.19 -49.14
N SER A 182 36.26 -51.38 -49.23
CA SER A 182 37.69 -51.73 -49.03
C SER A 182 38.23 -51.89 -47.61
#